data_AF-A0A535QAP2-F1
#
_entry.id   AF-A0A535QAP2-F1
#
_cell.length_a   1.000
_cell.length_b   1.000
_cell.length_c   1.000
_cell.angle_alpha   90.00
_cell.angle_beta   90.00
_cell.angle_gamma   90.00
#
_symmetry.space_group_name_H-M   'P 1'
#
loop_
_entity.id
_entity.type
_entity.pdbx_description
1 polymer ?
#
loop_
_entity_poly.entity_id
_entity_poly.type
_entity_poly.pdbx_seq_one_letter_code
_entity_poly.pdbx_strand_id
1 'polypeptide(L)'
;MRDPNKAAAIEALLGDLCRATIGSTFNQFREVGPDDLPDAPRIRLGNLRHYLEERADADVLAVGEAAGYQGMRWSGIAFTSEFDLMRWGEPYRRSSRRARPWKEPSGTIVHGVLNELDAEHRVILWNTVPTHPHLSDRPLSNRRPLHEEIAAGTVFVERLVEILKPRLLVGVGRIACAALPHAQYVRHPAQSGATAFRQGMREALGTLGGSVASAG
;
A
#
# COMPACT_ATOMS: atom_id res chain seq x y z
N MET A 1 -23.47 3.68 7.65
CA MET A 1 -23.81 4.45 6.42
C MET A 1 -22.54 5.18 6.01
N ARG A 2 -22.02 4.96 4.78
CA ARG A 2 -20.72 5.54 4.35
C ARG A 2 -20.80 7.07 4.42
N ASP A 3 -19.75 7.71 4.93
CA ASP A 3 -19.61 9.16 4.84
C ASP A 3 -19.42 9.55 3.36
N PRO A 4 -20.41 10.19 2.72
CA PRO A 4 -20.36 10.51 1.30
C PRO A 4 -19.21 11.49 0.98
N ASN A 5 -18.81 12.33 1.93
CA ASN A 5 -17.68 13.24 1.77
C ASN A 5 -16.36 12.48 1.73
N LYS A 6 -16.19 11.47 2.59
CA LYS A 6 -15.02 10.59 2.61
C LYS A 6 -14.89 9.83 1.28
N ALA A 7 -15.98 9.28 0.77
CA ALA A 7 -15.98 8.56 -0.51
C ALA A 7 -15.59 9.47 -1.68
N ALA A 8 -16.17 10.68 -1.76
CA ALA A 8 -15.81 11.65 -2.79
C ALA A 8 -14.34 12.10 -2.71
N ALA A 9 -13.81 12.27 -1.49
CA ALA A 9 -12.41 12.64 -1.28
C ALA A 9 -11.44 11.52 -1.70
N ILE A 10 -11.77 10.25 -1.43
CA ILE A 10 -11.01 9.10 -1.94
C ILE A 10 -11.03 9.07 -3.46
N GLU A 11 -12.18 9.25 -4.11
CA GLU A 11 -12.24 9.28 -5.58
C GLU A 11 -11.42 10.43 -6.18
N ALA A 12 -11.43 11.61 -5.56
CA ALA A 12 -10.59 12.72 -5.98
C ALA A 12 -9.09 12.37 -5.85
N LEU A 13 -8.68 11.76 -4.73
CA LEU A 13 -7.31 11.29 -4.50
C LEU A 13 -6.88 10.27 -5.56
N LEU A 14 -7.74 9.29 -5.86
CA LEU A 14 -7.47 8.28 -6.89
C LEU A 14 -7.38 8.89 -8.30
N GLY A 15 -8.24 9.88 -8.59
CA GLY A 15 -8.19 10.61 -9.85
C GLY A 15 -6.88 11.38 -10.04
N ASP A 16 -6.38 12.02 -8.99
CA ASP A 16 -5.08 12.72 -9.02
C ASP A 16 -3.92 11.73 -9.15
N LEU A 17 -3.98 10.59 -8.45
CA LEU A 17 -2.96 9.55 -8.53
C LEU A 17 -2.80 9.00 -9.96
N CYS A 18 -3.91 8.82 -10.69
CA CYS A 18 -3.88 8.45 -12.12
C CYS A 18 -3.19 9.48 -13.02
N ARG A 19 -3.22 10.76 -12.65
CA ARG A 19 -2.60 11.83 -13.45
C ARG A 19 -1.17 12.14 -13.01
N ALA A 20 -0.78 11.71 -11.82
CA ALA A 20 0.48 12.04 -11.19
C ALA A 20 1.69 11.62 -12.04
N THR A 21 2.71 12.47 -12.05
CA THR A 21 4.06 12.14 -12.50
C THR A 21 4.97 12.30 -11.29
N ILE A 22 5.57 11.21 -10.85
CA ILE A 22 6.45 11.17 -9.68
C ILE A 22 7.84 10.78 -10.17
N GLY A 23 8.71 11.76 -10.40
CA GLY A 23 10.04 11.56 -10.97
C GLY A 23 10.02 10.71 -12.23
N SER A 24 10.94 9.73 -12.31
CA SER A 24 11.06 8.79 -13.42
C SER A 24 10.38 7.44 -13.13
N THR A 25 9.46 7.39 -12.17
CA THR A 25 8.76 6.16 -11.79
C THR A 25 7.69 5.79 -12.82
N PHE A 26 7.42 4.48 -12.93
CA PHE A 26 6.30 3.98 -13.72
C PHE A 26 5.00 4.14 -12.94
N ASN A 27 4.05 4.94 -13.45
CA ASN A 27 2.74 5.10 -12.82
C ASN A 27 1.80 3.97 -13.25
N GLN A 28 1.67 2.93 -12.40
CA GLN A 28 0.81 1.78 -12.68
C GLN A 28 -0.69 2.11 -12.80
N PHE A 29 -1.15 3.30 -12.42
CA PHE A 29 -2.55 3.70 -12.57
C PHE A 29 -2.82 4.42 -13.90
N ARG A 30 -1.78 4.65 -14.70
CA ARG A 30 -1.83 5.36 -15.99
C ARG A 30 -1.19 4.56 -17.12
N GLU A 31 -0.05 3.94 -16.85
CA GLU A 31 0.85 3.40 -17.86
C GLU A 31 0.67 1.89 -18.07
N VAL A 32 0.92 1.46 -19.30
CA VAL A 32 0.86 0.06 -19.74
C VAL A 32 2.26 -0.36 -20.17
N GLY A 33 2.81 -1.36 -19.50
CA GLY A 33 4.06 -2.02 -19.88
C GLY A 33 3.83 -3.21 -20.81
N PRO A 34 4.91 -3.84 -21.31
CA PRO A 34 4.83 -4.92 -22.30
C PRO A 34 4.11 -6.17 -21.79
N ASP A 35 4.27 -6.49 -20.50
CA ASP A 35 3.68 -7.67 -19.86
C ASP A 35 2.30 -7.39 -19.23
N ASP A 36 1.77 -6.17 -19.40
CA ASP A 36 0.46 -5.78 -18.89
C ASP A 36 -0.67 -6.17 -19.85
N LEU A 37 -1.83 -6.53 -19.29
CA LEU A 37 -3.09 -6.55 -20.05
C LEU A 37 -3.38 -5.15 -20.62
N PRO A 38 -4.07 -5.04 -21.77
CA PRO A 38 -4.37 -3.74 -22.37
C PRO A 38 -5.07 -2.74 -21.43
N ASP A 39 -5.92 -3.22 -20.52
CA ASP A 39 -6.66 -2.42 -19.55
C ASP A 39 -6.08 -2.49 -18.11
N ALA A 40 -4.81 -2.89 -17.96
CA ALA A 40 -4.14 -3.04 -16.68
C ALA A 40 -4.24 -1.80 -15.75
N PRO A 41 -4.11 -0.54 -16.22
CA PRO A 41 -4.31 0.64 -15.36
C PRO A 41 -5.70 0.68 -14.73
N ARG A 42 -6.74 0.41 -15.53
CA ARG A 42 -8.14 0.38 -15.08
C ARG A 42 -8.37 -0.74 -14.08
N ILE A 43 -7.76 -1.91 -14.30
CA ILE A 43 -7.81 -3.04 -13.37
C ILE A 43 -7.19 -2.66 -12.02
N ARG A 44 -5.96 -2.14 -12.02
CA ARG A 44 -5.23 -1.75 -10.80
C ARG A 44 -5.95 -0.65 -10.02
N LEU A 45 -6.52 0.32 -10.72
CA LEU A 45 -7.36 1.35 -10.11
C LEU A 45 -8.65 0.77 -9.51
N GLY A 46 -9.30 -0.17 -10.20
CA GLY A 46 -10.48 -0.87 -9.70
C GLY A 46 -10.19 -1.68 -8.43
N ASN A 47 -9.08 -2.41 -8.41
CA ASN A 47 -8.60 -3.15 -7.24
C ASN A 47 -8.35 -2.20 -6.06
N LEU A 48 -7.60 -1.10 -6.28
CA LEU A 48 -7.29 -0.15 -5.22
C LEU A 48 -8.54 0.53 -4.66
N ARG A 49 -9.47 0.93 -5.53
CA ARG A 49 -10.76 1.48 -5.11
C ARG A 49 -11.52 0.51 -4.22
N HIS A 50 -11.70 -0.72 -4.70
CA HIS A 50 -12.43 -1.74 -3.93
C HIS A 50 -11.75 -2.04 -2.59
N TYR A 51 -10.42 -2.15 -2.59
CA TYR A 51 -9.61 -2.33 -1.38
C TYR A 51 -9.84 -1.25 -0.32
N LEU A 52 -9.88 0.02 -0.73
CA LEU A 52 -10.16 1.15 0.16
C LEU A 52 -11.61 1.16 0.64
N GLU A 53 -12.55 0.76 -0.21
CA GLU A 53 -13.97 0.66 0.16
C GLU A 53 -14.23 -0.41 1.22
N GLU A 54 -13.61 -1.60 1.10
CA GLU A 54 -13.70 -2.67 2.08
C GLU A 54 -13.05 -2.33 3.43
N ARG A 55 -12.22 -1.28 3.45
CA ARG A 55 -11.46 -0.80 4.61
C ARG A 55 -11.89 0.61 5.02
N ALA A 56 -13.12 1.00 4.69
CA ALA A 56 -13.64 2.33 5.00
C ALA A 56 -13.57 2.67 6.50
N ASP A 57 -13.68 1.66 7.36
CA ASP A 57 -13.66 1.77 8.82
C ASP A 57 -12.29 1.39 9.44
N ALA A 58 -11.26 1.18 8.61
CA ALA A 58 -9.92 0.89 9.09
C ALA A 58 -9.39 2.03 9.99
N ASP A 59 -8.86 1.65 11.14
CA ASP A 59 -8.33 2.58 12.15
C ASP A 59 -6.80 2.72 12.09
N VAL A 60 -6.16 1.98 11.19
CA VAL A 60 -4.70 1.97 11.02
C VAL A 60 -4.33 2.25 9.56
N LEU A 61 -3.35 3.14 9.37
CA LEU A 61 -2.67 3.33 8.09
C LEU A 61 -1.21 2.91 8.24
N ALA A 62 -0.78 1.90 7.50
CA ALA A 62 0.60 1.45 7.46
C ALA A 62 1.21 1.77 6.09
N VAL A 63 2.30 2.55 6.11
CA VAL A 63 2.91 3.13 4.91
C VAL A 63 4.28 2.50 4.67
N GLY A 64 4.48 1.91 3.50
CA GLY A 64 5.75 1.39 3.01
C GLY A 64 6.53 2.40 2.16
N GLU A 65 7.64 1.94 1.58
CA GLU A 65 8.56 2.78 0.82
C GLU A 65 8.00 3.13 -0.57
N ALA A 66 7.88 2.14 -1.46
CA ALA A 66 7.51 2.34 -2.85
C ALA A 66 6.87 1.09 -3.46
N ALA A 67 6.20 1.23 -4.60
CA ALA A 67 5.65 0.08 -5.31
C ALA A 67 6.78 -0.84 -5.81
N GLY A 68 6.74 -2.12 -5.42
CA GLY A 68 7.69 -3.14 -5.86
C GLY A 68 7.27 -3.84 -7.16
N TYR A 69 8.25 -4.26 -7.97
CA TYR A 69 7.99 -4.91 -9.26
C TYR A 69 7.30 -6.28 -9.15
N GLN A 70 7.29 -6.93 -7.97
CA GLN A 70 6.64 -8.24 -7.76
C GLN A 70 5.27 -8.13 -7.08
N GLY A 71 4.86 -6.93 -6.69
CA GLY A 71 3.67 -6.69 -5.88
C GLY A 71 2.80 -5.59 -6.47
N MET A 72 2.80 -4.44 -5.80
CA MET A 72 1.95 -3.28 -6.11
C MET A 72 1.96 -2.84 -7.57
N ARG A 73 3.09 -2.98 -8.30
CA ARG A 73 3.18 -2.64 -9.72
C ARG A 73 2.13 -3.38 -10.58
N TRP A 74 1.65 -4.54 -10.12
CA TRP A 74 0.62 -5.35 -10.78
C TRP A 74 -0.71 -5.37 -10.04
N SER A 75 -0.70 -5.36 -8.70
CA SER A 75 -1.96 -5.42 -7.95
C SER A 75 -2.66 -4.06 -7.84
N GLY A 76 -1.90 -2.98 -7.84
CA GLY A 76 -2.36 -1.64 -7.49
C GLY A 76 -2.36 -1.34 -5.98
N ILE A 77 -2.02 -2.30 -5.12
CA ILE A 77 -2.12 -2.18 -3.65
C ILE A 77 -0.77 -2.46 -2.99
N ALA A 78 -0.39 -1.65 -2.00
CA ALA A 78 0.90 -1.75 -1.32
C ALA A 78 1.02 -3.09 -0.57
N PHE A 79 2.21 -3.72 -0.65
CA PHE A 79 2.48 -5.05 -0.09
C PHE A 79 1.52 -6.16 -0.55
N THR A 80 0.82 -5.97 -1.67
CA THR A 80 -0.10 -6.97 -2.20
C THR A 80 0.36 -7.39 -3.58
N SER A 81 0.46 -8.69 -3.82
CA SER A 81 0.80 -9.25 -5.14
C SER A 81 -0.42 -9.82 -5.84
N GLU A 82 -0.30 -10.18 -7.12
CA GLU A 82 -1.40 -10.84 -7.84
C GLU A 82 -1.80 -12.17 -7.18
N PHE A 83 -0.85 -12.88 -6.56
CA PHE A 83 -1.14 -14.08 -5.78
C PHE A 83 -2.09 -13.79 -4.62
N ASP A 84 -1.94 -12.64 -3.96
CA ASP A 84 -2.80 -12.22 -2.87
C ASP A 84 -4.20 -11.83 -3.37
N LEU A 85 -4.29 -11.11 -4.49
CA LEU A 85 -5.56 -10.79 -5.14
C LEU A 85 -6.35 -12.06 -5.50
N MET A 86 -5.68 -13.08 -6.04
CA MET A 86 -6.33 -14.35 -6.37
C MET A 86 -6.84 -15.09 -5.13
N ARG A 87 -6.23 -14.89 -3.96
CA ARG A 87 -6.71 -15.45 -2.69
C ARG A 87 -7.95 -14.71 -2.20
N TRP A 88 -8.01 -13.38 -2.38
CA TRP A 88 -9.17 -12.58 -2.02
C TRP A 88 -10.38 -12.81 -2.95
N GLY A 89 -10.13 -13.14 -4.22
CA GLY A 89 -11.19 -13.47 -5.18
C GLY A 89 -11.89 -12.24 -5.75
N GLU A 90 -13.07 -12.43 -6.34
CA GLU A 90 -13.83 -11.33 -6.95
C GLU A 90 -14.19 -10.25 -5.91
N PRO A 91 -14.13 -8.95 -6.29
CA PRO A 91 -13.92 -8.41 -7.64
C PRO A 91 -12.45 -8.13 -7.99
N TYR A 92 -11.49 -8.62 -7.21
CA TYR A 92 -10.07 -8.38 -7.46
C TYR A 92 -9.58 -9.13 -8.69
N ARG A 93 -8.84 -8.43 -9.56
CA ARG A 93 -8.33 -9.01 -10.82
C ARG A 93 -6.84 -8.81 -11.00
N ARG A 94 -6.23 -9.76 -11.71
CA ARG A 94 -4.85 -9.67 -12.18
C ARG A 94 -4.73 -8.68 -13.33
N SER A 95 -3.57 -8.04 -13.47
CA SER A 95 -3.30 -7.05 -14.52
C SER A 95 -2.17 -7.46 -15.46
N SER A 96 -1.42 -8.51 -15.13
CA SER A 96 -0.37 -9.06 -15.98
C SER A 96 -0.88 -10.14 -16.95
N ARG A 97 -0.16 -10.32 -18.07
CA ARG A 97 -0.37 -11.42 -19.03
C ARG A 97 0.28 -12.73 -18.61
N ARG A 98 0.93 -12.78 -17.44
CA ARG A 98 1.73 -13.94 -17.05
C ARG A 98 0.84 -15.15 -16.79
N ALA A 99 1.33 -16.34 -17.17
CA ALA A 99 0.67 -17.60 -16.82
C ALA A 99 0.61 -17.81 -15.29
N ARG A 100 1.70 -17.46 -14.58
CA ARG A 100 1.76 -17.53 -13.12
C ARG A 100 1.63 -16.12 -12.51
N PRO A 101 0.74 -15.93 -11.51
CA PRO A 101 0.62 -14.67 -10.80
C PRO A 101 1.96 -14.25 -10.19
N TRP A 102 2.20 -12.93 -10.16
CA TRP A 102 3.28 -12.38 -9.36
C TRP A 102 3.09 -12.69 -7.88
N LYS A 103 4.19 -13.03 -7.21
CA LYS A 103 4.24 -13.29 -5.77
C LYS A 103 5.36 -12.47 -5.15
N GLU A 104 5.02 -11.68 -4.14
CA GLU A 104 5.95 -10.83 -3.41
C GLU A 104 6.25 -11.42 -2.02
N PRO A 105 7.53 -11.67 -1.67
CA PRO A 105 7.91 -12.18 -0.34
C PRO A 105 7.48 -11.26 0.81
N SER A 106 7.68 -9.95 0.66
CA SER A 106 7.29 -8.95 1.67
C SER A 106 5.77 -8.97 1.88
N GLY A 107 4.99 -8.97 0.80
CA GLY A 107 3.52 -9.04 0.89
C GLY A 107 3.00 -10.31 1.56
N THR A 108 3.64 -11.46 1.28
CA THR A 108 3.33 -12.73 1.96
C THR A 108 3.51 -12.61 3.48
N ILE A 109 4.57 -11.93 3.94
CA ILE A 109 4.82 -11.71 5.36
C ILE A 109 3.80 -10.74 5.95
N VAL A 110 3.54 -9.60 5.29
CA VAL A 110 2.60 -8.57 5.74
C VAL A 110 1.20 -9.17 5.93
N HIS A 111 0.63 -9.75 4.88
CA HIS A 111 -0.71 -10.35 4.93
C HIS A 111 -0.76 -11.54 5.90
N GLY A 112 0.32 -12.32 6.02
CA GLY A 112 0.40 -13.39 7.01
C GLY A 112 0.29 -12.89 8.45
N VAL A 113 0.90 -11.75 8.78
CA VAL A 113 0.78 -11.11 10.11
C VAL A 113 -0.59 -10.51 10.31
N LEU A 114 -1.13 -9.79 9.32
CA LEU A 114 -2.45 -9.19 9.44
C LEU A 114 -3.54 -10.25 9.64
N ASN A 115 -3.45 -11.38 8.93
CA ASN A 115 -4.37 -12.50 9.12
C ASN A 115 -4.21 -13.16 10.51
N GLU A 116 -2.98 -13.32 10.99
CA GLU A 116 -2.70 -13.87 12.34
C GLU A 116 -3.31 -13.00 13.46
N LEU A 117 -3.41 -11.69 13.24
CA LEU A 117 -3.90 -10.72 14.21
C LEU A 117 -5.35 -10.27 13.96
N ASP A 118 -6.06 -10.92 13.03
CA ASP A 118 -7.41 -10.54 12.59
C ASP A 118 -7.53 -9.04 12.24
N ALA A 119 -6.51 -8.52 11.56
CA ALA A 119 -6.32 -7.09 11.31
C ALA A 119 -6.43 -6.71 9.83
N GLU A 120 -6.78 -7.64 8.93
CA GLU A 120 -6.78 -7.38 7.48
C GLU A 120 -7.71 -6.26 7.05
N HIS A 121 -8.87 -6.11 7.70
CA HIS A 121 -9.81 -5.02 7.43
C HIS A 121 -9.58 -3.79 8.31
N ARG A 122 -8.71 -3.89 9.32
CA ARG A 122 -8.37 -2.78 10.22
C ARG A 122 -7.19 -1.94 9.72
N VAL A 123 -6.37 -2.51 8.84
CA VAL A 123 -5.15 -1.88 8.33
C VAL A 123 -5.29 -1.56 6.85
N ILE A 124 -5.13 -0.28 6.51
CA ILE A 124 -4.86 0.16 5.14
C ILE A 124 -3.35 0.16 4.92
N LEU A 125 -2.92 -0.49 3.85
CA LEU A 125 -1.56 -0.55 3.36
C LEU A 125 -1.41 0.47 2.23
N TRP A 126 -0.42 1.34 2.35
CA TRP A 126 -0.08 2.36 1.35
C TRP A 126 1.43 2.46 1.16
N ASN A 127 1.91 3.15 0.12
CA ASN A 127 3.33 3.42 -0.09
C ASN A 127 3.60 4.92 -0.16
N THR A 128 4.74 5.34 0.41
CA THR A 128 5.20 6.73 0.34
C THR A 128 5.33 7.19 -1.10
N VAL A 129 5.99 6.38 -1.94
CA VAL A 129 5.98 6.54 -3.40
C VAL A 129 4.93 5.57 -3.97
N PRO A 130 3.72 6.04 -4.33
CA PRO A 130 2.64 5.15 -4.76
C PRO A 130 2.84 4.60 -6.19
N THR A 131 3.94 4.95 -6.86
CA THR A 131 4.34 4.50 -8.19
C THR A 131 5.61 3.65 -8.13
N HIS A 132 5.99 3.01 -9.24
CA HIS A 132 7.08 2.02 -9.26
C HIS A 132 8.43 2.62 -9.70
N PRO A 133 9.40 2.86 -8.79
CA PRO A 133 10.76 3.22 -9.16
C PRO A 133 11.55 2.00 -9.66
N HIS A 134 12.08 2.11 -10.88
CA HIS A 134 12.91 1.09 -11.50
C HIS A 134 14.22 1.68 -12.05
N LEU A 135 15.17 0.81 -12.39
CA LEU A 135 16.37 1.22 -13.13
C LEU A 135 16.00 1.50 -14.59
N SER A 136 16.71 2.44 -15.24
CA SER A 136 16.57 2.68 -16.68
C SER A 136 16.72 1.37 -17.44
N ASP A 137 15.86 1.17 -18.45
CA ASP A 137 15.87 0.00 -19.34
C ASP A 137 15.64 -1.36 -18.64
N ARG A 138 15.32 -1.36 -17.35
CA ARG A 138 15.02 -2.56 -16.56
C ARG A 138 13.71 -2.37 -15.78
N PRO A 139 12.54 -2.39 -16.46
CA PRO A 139 11.24 -2.14 -15.83
C PRO A 139 10.82 -3.20 -14.80
N LEU A 140 11.50 -4.36 -14.76
CA LEU A 140 11.31 -5.41 -13.76
C LEU A 140 12.45 -5.40 -12.73
N SER A 141 12.74 -4.22 -12.18
CA SER A 141 13.75 -4.03 -11.14
C SER A 141 13.24 -3.03 -10.11
N ASN A 142 13.73 -3.14 -8.88
CA ASN A 142 13.48 -2.11 -7.87
C ASN A 142 14.68 -1.17 -7.81
N ARG A 143 14.40 0.13 -7.77
CA ARG A 143 15.36 1.15 -7.37
C ARG A 143 14.87 1.85 -6.11
N ARG A 144 15.79 2.26 -5.24
CA ARG A 144 15.46 3.16 -4.14
C ARG A 144 14.93 4.49 -4.70
N PRO A 145 13.78 4.99 -4.24
CA PRO A 145 13.22 6.25 -4.72
C PRO A 145 14.13 7.43 -4.36
N LEU A 146 14.11 8.45 -5.21
CA LEU A 146 14.81 9.72 -4.98
C LEU A 146 14.08 10.58 -3.96
N HIS A 147 14.78 11.57 -3.45
CA HIS A 147 14.21 12.53 -2.51
C HIS A 147 13.00 13.27 -3.10
N GLU A 148 13.06 13.71 -4.35
CA GLU A 148 11.94 14.38 -5.04
C GLU A 148 10.74 13.43 -5.26
N GLU A 149 10.99 12.15 -5.53
CA GLU A 149 9.95 11.13 -5.70
C GLU A 149 9.26 10.86 -4.37
N ILE A 150 10.02 10.78 -3.28
CA ILE A 150 9.51 10.67 -1.91
C ILE A 150 8.65 11.90 -1.60
N ALA A 151 9.16 13.11 -1.81
CA ALA A 151 8.43 14.35 -1.52
C ALA A 151 7.11 14.45 -2.30
N ALA A 152 7.13 14.17 -3.60
CA ALA A 152 5.92 14.17 -4.43
C ALA A 152 4.92 13.07 -4.01
N GLY A 153 5.42 11.91 -3.59
CA GLY A 153 4.59 10.81 -3.09
C GLY A 153 3.94 11.11 -1.73
N THR A 154 4.68 11.75 -0.81
CA THR A 154 4.21 12.08 0.54
C THR A 154 2.91 12.91 0.52
N VAL A 155 2.74 13.79 -0.46
CA VAL A 155 1.49 14.57 -0.65
C VAL A 155 0.24 13.68 -0.73
N PHE A 156 0.35 12.49 -1.34
CA PHE A 156 -0.76 11.54 -1.38
C PHE A 156 -1.01 10.87 -0.03
N VAL A 157 0.06 10.61 0.72
CA VAL A 157 -0.05 10.02 2.06
C VAL A 157 -0.69 11.00 3.03
N GLU A 158 -0.27 12.26 3.02
CA GLU A 158 -0.83 13.33 3.86
C GLU A 158 -2.33 13.51 3.60
N ARG A 159 -2.73 13.60 2.33
CA ARG A 159 -4.15 13.64 1.96
C ARG A 159 -4.90 12.40 2.44
N LEU A 160 -4.31 11.21 2.32
CA LEU A 160 -4.93 9.99 2.80
C LEU A 160 -5.08 10.00 4.33
N VAL A 161 -4.11 10.52 5.08
CA VAL A 161 -4.21 10.72 6.54
C VAL A 161 -5.33 11.69 6.89
N GLU A 162 -5.48 12.79 6.17
CA GLU A 162 -6.57 13.77 6.37
C GLU A 162 -7.95 13.16 6.12
N ILE A 163 -8.08 12.34 5.08
CA ILE A 163 -9.33 11.67 4.69
C ILE A 163 -9.69 10.55 5.68
N LEU A 164 -8.71 9.72 6.06
CA LEU A 164 -8.94 8.53 6.88
C LEU A 164 -8.97 8.84 8.37
N LYS A 165 -8.20 9.83 8.83
CA LYS A 165 -7.96 10.16 10.24
C LYS A 165 -7.64 8.91 11.07
N PRO A 166 -6.60 8.14 10.69
CA PRO A 166 -6.30 6.88 11.35
C PRO A 166 -5.95 7.13 12.82
N ARG A 167 -6.35 6.20 13.70
CA ARG A 167 -5.94 6.21 15.11
C ARG A 167 -4.46 5.87 15.28
N LEU A 168 -3.90 5.12 14.32
CA LEU A 168 -2.49 4.74 14.30
C LEU A 168 -1.92 4.89 12.90
N LEU A 169 -0.81 5.62 12.81
CA LEU A 169 0.01 5.71 11.62
C LEU A 169 1.29 4.90 11.82
N VAL A 170 1.57 3.96 10.92
CA VAL A 170 2.75 3.09 10.97
C VAL A 170 3.66 3.37 9.78
N GLY A 171 4.95 3.61 10.03
CA GLY A 171 5.98 3.73 9.01
C GLY A 171 6.75 2.42 8.86
N VAL A 172 6.51 1.67 7.79
CA VAL A 172 7.16 0.39 7.52
C VAL A 172 8.48 0.63 6.78
N GLY A 173 9.58 0.62 7.55
CA GLY A 173 10.92 0.94 7.06
C GLY A 173 11.28 2.42 7.24
N ARG A 174 12.58 2.71 7.07
CA ARG A 174 13.14 4.01 7.43
C ARG A 174 12.67 5.15 6.53
N ILE A 175 12.47 4.87 5.23
CA ILE A 175 12.03 5.90 4.29
C ILE A 175 10.62 6.37 4.62
N ALA A 176 9.68 5.42 4.80
CA ALA A 176 8.30 5.76 5.15
C ALA A 176 8.21 6.49 6.49
N CYS A 177 8.93 6.01 7.50
CA CYS A 177 8.95 6.66 8.82
C CYS A 177 9.58 8.06 8.80
N ALA A 178 10.60 8.29 7.95
CA ALA A 178 11.21 9.61 7.82
C ALA A 178 10.30 10.59 7.05
N ALA A 179 9.48 10.09 6.13
CA ALA A 179 8.53 10.88 5.36
C ALA A 179 7.27 11.28 6.16
N LEU A 180 6.98 10.60 7.27
CA LEU A 180 5.75 10.75 8.03
C LEU A 180 6.04 11.09 9.50
N PRO A 181 5.98 12.38 9.87
CA PRO A 181 6.03 12.79 11.26
C PRO A 181 4.98 12.04 12.08
N HIS A 182 5.34 11.59 13.29
CA HIS A 182 4.48 10.86 14.22
C HIS A 182 4.11 9.41 13.85
N ALA A 183 4.61 8.88 12.73
CA ALA A 183 4.41 7.46 12.42
C ALA A 183 5.21 6.57 13.38
N GLN A 184 4.57 5.53 13.91
CA GLN A 184 5.28 4.48 14.66
C GLN A 184 6.13 3.65 13.71
N TYR A 185 7.44 3.62 13.96
CA TYR A 185 8.37 2.85 13.14
C TYR A 185 8.15 1.34 13.31
N VAL A 186 8.04 0.62 12.19
CA VAL A 186 8.12 -0.83 12.13
C VAL A 186 9.19 -1.23 11.12
N ARG A 187 10.02 -2.21 11.46
CA ARG A 187 11.07 -2.71 10.55
C ARG A 187 10.44 -3.32 9.30
N HIS A 188 10.90 -2.93 8.11
CA HIS A 188 10.45 -3.53 6.85
C HIS A 188 10.70 -5.06 6.80
N PRO A 189 9.77 -5.88 6.26
CA PRO A 189 9.87 -7.35 6.31
C PRO A 189 10.95 -7.96 5.41
N ALA A 190 11.42 -7.22 4.40
CA ALA A 190 12.54 -7.65 3.54
C ALA A 190 13.89 -7.69 4.28
N GLN A 191 14.91 -8.29 3.64
CA GLN A 191 16.31 -8.32 4.13
C GLN A 191 16.43 -8.88 5.56
N SER A 192 15.91 -10.10 5.77
CA SER A 192 15.85 -10.78 7.07
C SER A 192 15.07 -10.01 8.15
N GLY A 193 14.23 -9.05 7.75
CA GLY A 193 13.44 -8.22 8.65
C GLY A 193 12.12 -8.86 9.11
N ALA A 194 11.78 -10.06 8.63
CA ALA A 194 10.49 -10.70 8.88
C ALA A 194 10.13 -10.77 10.38
N THR A 195 11.00 -11.33 11.23
CA THR A 195 10.75 -11.46 12.67
C THR A 195 10.52 -10.10 13.35
N ALA A 196 11.35 -9.11 13.04
CA ALA A 196 11.22 -7.76 13.59
C ALA A 196 9.96 -7.04 13.10
N PHE A 197 9.56 -7.25 11.84
CA PHE A 197 8.29 -6.76 11.31
C PHE A 197 7.11 -7.34 12.08
N ARG A 198 7.08 -8.68 12.27
CA ARG A 198 5.99 -9.34 13.02
C ARG A 198 5.85 -8.76 14.42
N GLN A 199 6.97 -8.64 15.14
CA GLN A 199 6.96 -8.12 16.49
C GLN A 199 6.48 -6.65 16.53
N GLY A 200 7.02 -5.80 15.66
CA GLY A 200 6.64 -4.40 15.60
C GLY A 200 5.16 -4.18 15.27
N MET A 201 4.59 -4.98 14.35
CA MET A 201 3.15 -4.90 14.05
C MET A 201 2.29 -5.36 15.22
N ARG A 202 2.66 -6.43 15.93
CA ARG A 202 1.93 -6.88 17.12
C ARG A 202 1.91 -5.82 18.21
N GLU A 203 3.06 -5.20 18.48
CA GLU A 203 3.17 -4.12 19.45
C GLU A 203 2.33 -2.92 19.03
N ALA A 204 2.47 -2.47 17.77
CA ALA A 204 1.74 -1.32 17.24
C ALA A 204 0.22 -1.51 17.30
N LEU A 205 -0.29 -2.68 16.94
CA LEU A 205 -1.73 -2.97 16.98
C LEU A 205 -2.25 -3.24 18.39
N GLY A 206 -1.41 -3.78 19.28
CA GLY A 206 -1.76 -4.05 20.68
C GLY A 206 -2.03 -2.78 21.50
N THR A 207 -1.32 -1.68 21.23
CA THR A 207 -1.53 -0.41 21.94
C THR A 207 -2.91 0.20 21.66
N LEU A 208 -3.50 -0.04 20.49
CA LEU A 208 -4.86 0.40 20.17
C LEU A 208 -5.95 -0.35 20.96
N GLY A 209 -5.73 -1.62 21.29
CA GLY A 209 -6.66 -2.44 22.07
C GLY A 209 -6.67 -2.12 23.56
N GLY A 210 -5.57 -1.57 24.10
CA GLY A 210 -5.42 -1.26 25.53
C GLY A 210 -6.07 0.04 26.00
N SER A 211 -6.48 0.92 25.08
CA SER A 211 -6.97 2.27 25.42
C SER A 211 -8.43 2.32 25.94
N VAL A 212 -9.10 1.17 26.15
CA VAL A 212 -10.50 1.10 26.61
C VAL A 212 -10.64 0.62 28.07
N ALA A 213 -9.53 0.26 28.74
CA ALA A 213 -9.59 -0.36 30.08
C ALA A 213 -9.17 0.56 31.26
N SER A 214 -9.29 1.89 31.13
CA SER A 214 -9.09 2.82 32.26
C SER A 214 -10.10 3.97 32.24
N ALA A 215 -11.38 3.63 32.33
CA ALA A 215 -12.43 4.52 32.79
C ALA A 215 -13.59 3.65 33.28
N GLY A 216 -13.52 3.28 34.56
CA GLY A 216 -14.52 2.46 35.24
C GLY A 216 -14.07 2.16 36.67
#